data_AF-A0A2D5WU41-F1
#
_entry.id   AF-A0A2D5WU41-F1
#
_cell.length_a   1.000
_cell.length_b   1.000
_cell.length_c   1.000
_cell.angle_alpha   90.00
_cell.angle_beta   90.00
_cell.angle_gamma   90.00
#
_symmetry.space_group_name_H-M   'P 1'
#
loop_
_entity.id
_entity.type
_entity.pdbx_description
1 polymer ?
#
loop_
_entity_poly.entity_id
_entity_poly.type
_entity_poly.pdbx_seq_one_letter_code
_entity_poly.pdbx_strand_id
1 'polypeptide(L)'
;MQFLRNILVLSFSLFMGVGAFAEELKPADVVPVVNGEVYSRIARVEGEEGVTSLQYIRPNEEFKAWTNTVIYANYRIEDIGDDPQKVAVRLVEGLQALNPGAKYQLVGDEKGKVVLLDFLSWPPNRQYMELSVYRIQKDEAGEGVFTVQMSVRMPFYTEMTEELATKLKTLRGSLLQQTIQFDMKKVISLLKSQRPSADN
;
A
#
# COMPACT_ATOMS: atom_id res chain seq x y z
N MET A 1 21.94 -7.70 8.06
CA MET A 1 21.35 -6.69 7.14
C MET A 1 20.39 -7.31 6.11
N GLN A 2 19.71 -8.43 6.45
CA GLN A 2 18.71 -9.06 5.57
C GLN A 2 17.27 -8.77 6.01
N PHE A 3 17.10 -8.22 7.23
CA PHE A 3 15.83 -7.99 7.95
C PHE A 3 15.08 -6.69 7.62
N LEU A 4 15.59 -5.85 6.70
CA LEU A 4 14.98 -4.54 6.41
C LEU A 4 14.16 -4.52 5.11
N ARG A 5 14.14 -5.63 4.36
CA ARG A 5 13.83 -5.60 2.92
C ARG A 5 12.34 -5.75 2.57
N ASN A 6 11.50 -6.26 3.48
CA ASN A 6 10.19 -6.82 3.12
C ASN A 6 8.97 -6.25 3.88
N ILE A 7 9.10 -5.12 4.59
CA ILE A 7 7.97 -4.49 5.30
C ILE A 7 7.10 -3.65 4.37
N LEU A 8 7.71 -3.17 3.29
CA LEU A 8 6.95 -2.54 2.24
C LEU A 8 6.25 -3.64 1.45
N VAL A 9 4.92 -3.62 1.50
CA VAL A 9 4.10 -4.13 0.39
C VAL A 9 4.26 -3.15 -0.77
N LEU A 10 5.51 -2.94 -1.22
CA LEU A 10 5.73 -2.33 -2.52
C LEU A 10 5.16 -3.35 -3.49
N SER A 11 4.35 -2.84 -4.38
CA SER A 11 3.79 -3.62 -5.48
C SER A 11 4.88 -4.03 -6.49
N PHE A 12 6.15 -3.74 -6.18
CA PHE A 12 7.28 -4.57 -6.55
C PHE A 12 7.16 -5.97 -5.97
N SER A 13 6.63 -6.82 -6.82
CA SER A 13 7.06 -8.21 -6.91
C SER A 13 8.57 -8.30 -7.18
N LEU A 14 9.44 -7.95 -6.22
CA LEU A 14 10.77 -8.54 -6.15
C LEU A 14 10.60 -9.90 -5.47
N PHE A 15 9.98 -10.84 -6.18
CA PHE A 15 10.03 -12.27 -5.88
C PHE A 15 11.48 -12.73 -6.04
N MET A 16 12.37 -12.35 -5.13
CA MET A 16 13.61 -13.08 -4.93
C MET A 16 13.39 -14.04 -3.76
N GLY A 17 12.75 -15.17 -4.08
CA GLY A 17 13.00 -16.44 -3.38
C GLY A 17 12.15 -16.78 -2.16
N VAL A 18 11.03 -16.11 -1.89
CA VAL A 18 10.03 -16.58 -0.91
C VAL A 18 8.70 -16.68 -1.63
N GLY A 19 8.12 -17.88 -1.67
CA GLY A 19 6.87 -18.15 -2.38
C GLY A 19 5.70 -17.37 -1.78
N ALA A 20 5.41 -16.19 -2.31
CA ALA A 20 4.12 -15.56 -2.10
C ALA A 20 3.07 -16.38 -2.87
N PHE A 21 2.39 -17.27 -2.15
CA PHE A 21 1.17 -17.91 -2.60
C PHE A 21 0.07 -16.84 -2.59
N ALA A 22 -0.16 -16.22 -3.74
CA ALA A 22 -1.35 -15.42 -3.96
C ALA A 22 -2.54 -16.38 -4.10
N GLU A 23 -3.29 -16.58 -3.01
CA GLU A 23 -4.58 -17.27 -3.09
C GLU A 23 -5.62 -16.29 -3.67
N GLU A 24 -6.24 -16.67 -4.78
CA GLU A 24 -7.33 -15.92 -5.37
C GLU A 24 -8.58 -16.09 -4.49
N LEU A 25 -8.93 -15.03 -3.76
CA LEU A 25 -10.10 -15.04 -2.89
C LEU A 25 -11.35 -14.68 -3.70
N LYS A 26 -12.53 -15.14 -3.24
CA LYS A 26 -13.80 -14.57 -3.72
C LYS A 26 -13.80 -13.07 -3.38
N PRO A 27 -14.37 -12.20 -4.23
CA PRO A 27 -14.42 -10.77 -3.94
C PRO A 27 -14.98 -10.53 -2.53
N ALA A 28 -14.19 -9.86 -1.69
CA ALA A 28 -14.63 -9.46 -0.35
C ALA A 28 -15.82 -8.50 -0.46
N ASP A 29 -16.68 -8.42 0.57
CA ASP A 29 -17.80 -7.47 0.59
C ASP A 29 -17.34 -5.99 0.51
N VAL A 30 -16.05 -5.73 0.73
CA VAL A 30 -15.41 -4.42 0.59
C VAL A 30 -14.56 -4.39 -0.66
N VAL A 31 -15.21 -4.41 -1.83
CA VAL A 31 -14.54 -4.17 -3.12
C VAL A 31 -14.24 -2.66 -3.25
N PRO A 32 -12.98 -2.26 -3.47
CA PRO A 32 -12.67 -0.85 -3.70
C PRO A 32 -13.34 -0.33 -4.98
N VAL A 33 -13.97 0.84 -4.86
CA VAL A 33 -14.43 1.65 -6.00
C VAL A 33 -13.64 2.95 -5.98
N VAL A 34 -12.81 3.15 -7.01
CA VAL A 34 -11.89 4.28 -7.13
C VAL A 34 -12.19 4.97 -8.45
N ASN A 35 -12.59 6.25 -8.41
CA ASN A 35 -13.08 7.01 -9.57
C ASN A 35 -14.18 6.30 -10.38
N GLY A 36 -15.07 5.54 -9.72
CA GLY A 36 -16.13 4.78 -10.38
C GLY A 36 -15.68 3.45 -11.01
N GLU A 37 -14.39 3.12 -10.94
CA GLU A 37 -13.85 1.82 -11.36
C GLU A 37 -13.85 0.82 -10.20
N VAL A 38 -14.24 -0.42 -10.49
CA VAL A 38 -14.31 -1.52 -9.52
C VAL A 38 -13.02 -2.36 -9.56
N TYR A 39 -12.45 -2.65 -8.40
CA TYR A 39 -11.23 -3.45 -8.23
C TYR A 39 -11.58 -4.82 -7.64
N SER A 40 -12.12 -5.73 -8.44
CA SER A 40 -12.75 -6.97 -7.96
C SER A 40 -11.85 -8.20 -7.93
N ARG A 41 -10.69 -8.19 -8.60
CA ARG A 41 -9.73 -9.30 -8.54
C ARG A 41 -8.82 -9.10 -7.34
N ILE A 42 -8.78 -10.09 -6.45
CA ILE A 42 -8.16 -10.00 -5.13
C ILE A 42 -7.15 -11.12 -4.91
N ALA A 43 -6.01 -10.78 -4.34
CA ALA A 43 -5.03 -11.74 -3.84
C ALA A 43 -4.72 -11.45 -2.38
N ARG A 44 -4.64 -12.49 -1.56
CA ARG A 44 -4.04 -12.40 -0.23
C ARG A 44 -2.53 -12.49 -0.34
N VAL A 45 -1.83 -11.57 0.32
CA VAL A 45 -0.37 -11.55 0.40
C VAL A 45 0.02 -11.49 1.87
N GLU A 46 0.65 -12.55 2.35
CA GLU A 46 1.32 -12.58 3.65
C GLU A 46 2.73 -12.01 3.48
N GLY A 47 2.98 -10.90 4.18
CA GLY A 47 4.30 -10.28 4.28
C GLY A 47 5.10 -10.80 5.46
N GLU A 48 6.32 -10.30 5.62
CA GLU A 48 7.11 -10.53 6.82
C GLU A 48 6.57 -9.74 8.02
N GLU A 49 7.06 -10.05 9.23
CA GLU A 49 6.75 -9.29 10.47
C GLU A 49 5.25 -9.16 10.79
N GLY A 50 4.45 -10.19 10.48
CA GLY A 50 3.03 -10.23 10.85
C GLY A 50 2.14 -9.29 10.02
N VAL A 51 2.60 -8.89 8.83
CA VAL A 51 1.82 -8.09 7.89
C VAL A 51 0.94 -8.99 7.03
N THR A 52 -0.38 -8.89 7.22
CA THR A 52 -1.35 -9.50 6.29
C THR A 52 -1.92 -8.42 5.39
N SER A 53 -1.96 -8.69 4.08
CA SER A 53 -2.51 -7.75 3.11
C SER A 53 -3.42 -8.39 2.07
N LEU A 54 -4.34 -7.59 1.55
CA LEU A 54 -5.23 -7.91 0.45
C LEU A 54 -4.94 -6.94 -0.69
N GLN A 55 -4.45 -7.46 -1.80
CA GLN A 55 -4.20 -6.68 -3.00
C GLN A 55 -5.38 -6.81 -3.96
N TYR A 56 -5.92 -5.68 -4.38
CA TYR A 56 -6.99 -5.56 -5.35
C TYR A 56 -6.47 -4.93 -6.64
N ILE A 57 -6.85 -5.52 -7.77
CA ILE A 57 -6.58 -4.99 -9.11
C ILE A 57 -7.87 -4.97 -9.93
N ARG A 58 -7.84 -4.31 -11.09
CA ARG A 58 -9.00 -4.31 -12.00
C ARG A 58 -9.29 -5.74 -12.50
N PRO A 59 -10.55 -6.07 -12.81
CA PRO A 59 -10.93 -7.41 -13.26
C PRO A 59 -10.20 -7.88 -14.53
N ASN A 60 -9.81 -6.95 -15.41
CA ASN A 60 -9.15 -7.24 -16.67
C ASN A 60 -7.61 -7.15 -16.60
N GLU A 61 -7.05 -7.02 -15.39
CA GLU A 61 -5.60 -6.94 -15.17
C GLU A 61 -5.05 -8.21 -14.51
N GLU A 62 -3.75 -8.44 -14.67
CA GLU A 62 -3.00 -9.51 -14.02
C GLU A 62 -2.16 -8.96 -12.86
N PHE A 63 -1.99 -9.72 -11.77
CA PHE A 63 -1.18 -9.30 -10.60
C PHE A 63 0.27 -8.98 -10.94
N LYS A 64 0.81 -9.54 -12.03
CA LYS A 64 2.16 -9.20 -12.52
C LYS A 64 2.22 -7.93 -13.38
N ALA A 65 1.10 -7.49 -13.94
CA ALA A 65 1.03 -6.47 -14.99
C ALA A 65 -0.03 -5.38 -14.76
N TRP A 66 -0.57 -5.27 -13.55
CA TRP A 66 -1.53 -4.22 -13.20
C TRP A 66 -0.93 -2.83 -13.44
N THR A 67 -1.81 -1.88 -13.75
CA THR A 67 -1.47 -0.46 -13.86
C THR A 67 -1.97 0.32 -12.65
N ASN A 68 -3.10 -0.09 -12.06
CA ASN A 68 -3.59 0.43 -10.79
C ASN A 68 -3.83 -0.69 -9.78
N THR A 69 -3.57 -0.42 -8.51
CA THR A 69 -3.90 -1.36 -7.44
C THR A 69 -4.33 -0.62 -6.17
N VAL A 70 -5.18 -1.29 -5.40
CA VAL A 70 -5.54 -0.89 -4.04
C VAL A 70 -5.10 -2.01 -3.11
N ILE A 71 -4.37 -1.69 -2.06
CA ILE A 71 -3.92 -2.67 -1.06
C ILE A 71 -4.49 -2.28 0.29
N TYR A 72 -5.08 -3.25 0.98
CA TYR A 72 -5.44 -3.14 2.39
C TYR A 72 -4.43 -3.96 3.19
N ALA A 73 -3.85 -3.41 4.25
CA ALA A 73 -2.94 -4.18 5.09
C ALA A 73 -3.14 -3.90 6.59
N ASN A 74 -2.85 -4.91 7.40
CA ASN A 74 -2.78 -4.81 8.86
C ASN A 74 -1.33 -5.06 9.28
N TYR A 75 -0.71 -4.07 9.91
CA TYR A 75 0.63 -4.11 10.46
C TYR A 75 0.57 -4.39 11.96
N ARG A 76 1.22 -5.47 12.39
CA ARG A 76 1.40 -5.88 13.79
C ARG A 76 2.86 -6.21 14.05
N ILE A 77 3.67 -5.16 14.10
CA ILE A 77 5.12 -5.28 14.29
C ILE A 77 5.41 -5.11 15.78
N GLU A 78 5.80 -6.21 16.45
CA GLU A 78 5.96 -6.27 17.92
C GLU A 78 6.86 -5.13 18.46
N ASP A 79 7.99 -4.87 17.80
CA ASP A 79 9.01 -3.93 18.29
C ASP A 79 8.58 -2.45 18.25
N ILE A 80 7.64 -2.08 17.36
CA ILE A 80 7.19 -0.69 17.22
C ILE A 80 5.79 -0.46 17.81
N GLY A 81 5.03 -1.53 18.02
CA GLY A 81 3.67 -1.50 18.54
C GLY A 81 2.66 -0.89 17.57
N ASP A 82 1.48 -0.57 18.09
CA ASP A 82 0.34 -0.09 17.30
C ASP A 82 0.37 1.44 17.08
N ASP A 83 1.46 1.93 16.50
CA ASP A 83 1.72 3.35 16.24
C ASP A 83 1.78 3.67 14.73
N PRO A 84 0.78 4.39 14.17
CA PRO A 84 0.75 4.76 12.76
C PRO A 84 1.98 5.52 12.26
N GLN A 85 2.57 6.38 13.10
CA GLN A 85 3.74 7.17 12.70
C GLN A 85 4.97 6.28 12.60
N LYS A 86 5.16 5.34 13.55
CA LYS A 86 6.27 4.40 13.49
C LYS A 86 6.14 3.44 12.31
N VAL A 87 4.93 2.96 12.00
CA VAL A 87 4.69 2.15 10.79
C VAL A 87 5.06 2.95 9.54
N ALA A 88 4.65 4.22 9.46
CA ALA A 88 4.99 5.06 8.32
C ALA A 88 6.50 5.28 8.16
N VAL A 89 7.23 5.49 9.27
CA VAL A 89 8.70 5.57 9.26
C VAL A 89 9.31 4.27 8.75
N ARG A 90 8.82 3.12 9.21
CA ARG A 90 9.30 1.80 8.77
C ARG A 90 9.08 1.57 7.27
N LEU A 91 7.94 2.03 6.73
CA LEU A 91 7.68 2.01 5.30
C LEU A 91 8.66 2.90 4.53
N VAL A 92 8.95 4.11 5.03
CA VAL A 92 9.94 5.01 4.42
C VAL A 92 11.34 4.40 4.44
N GLU A 93 11.76 3.75 5.52
CA GLU A 93 13.04 3.05 5.59
C GLU A 93 13.13 1.94 4.53
N GLY A 94 12.08 1.13 4.39
CA GLY A 94 11.99 0.12 3.35
C GLY A 94 12.07 0.72 1.93
N LEU A 95 11.42 1.87 1.72
CA LEU A 95 11.42 2.58 0.46
C LEU A 95 12.85 3.03 0.12
N GLN A 96 13.54 3.64 1.09
CA GLN A 96 14.89 4.16 0.91
C GLN A 96 15.92 3.04 0.73
N ALA A 97 15.72 1.88 1.37
CA ALA A 97 16.57 0.71 1.17
C ALA A 97 16.48 0.17 -0.26
N LEU A 98 15.29 0.20 -0.87
CA LEU A 98 15.05 -0.30 -2.22
C LEU A 98 15.26 0.76 -3.30
N ASN A 99 15.00 2.02 -2.98
CA ASN A 99 15.10 3.17 -3.85
C ASN A 99 15.64 4.40 -3.08
N PRO A 100 16.97 4.50 -2.87
CA PRO A 100 17.57 5.56 -2.06
C PRO A 100 17.31 6.98 -2.57
N GLY A 101 16.98 7.12 -3.86
CA GLY A 101 16.66 8.41 -4.49
C GLY A 101 15.18 8.80 -4.39
N ALA A 102 14.31 7.90 -3.91
CA ALA A 102 12.88 8.15 -3.84
C ALA A 102 12.57 9.33 -2.92
N LYS A 103 11.75 10.24 -3.41
CA LYS A 103 11.18 11.33 -2.61
C LYS A 103 9.84 10.88 -2.05
N TYR A 104 9.56 11.27 -0.82
CA TYR A 104 8.31 10.99 -0.13
C TYR A 104 7.80 12.25 0.57
N GLN A 105 6.50 12.28 0.84
CA GLN A 105 5.87 13.24 1.74
C GLN A 105 5.15 12.46 2.83
N LEU A 106 5.36 12.89 4.08
CA LEU A 106 4.75 12.29 5.26
C LEU A 106 4.02 13.39 6.03
N VAL A 107 2.72 13.24 6.21
CA VAL A 107 1.87 14.21 6.91
C VAL A 107 1.02 13.47 7.93
N GLY A 108 1.13 13.84 9.20
CA GLY A 108 0.28 13.32 10.28
C GLY A 108 -0.82 14.32 10.67
N ASP A 109 -1.91 13.83 11.25
CA ASP A 109 -2.81 14.67 12.03
C ASP A 109 -2.16 15.06 13.38
N GLU A 110 -2.61 16.17 13.98
CA GLU A 110 -2.05 16.69 15.25
C GLU A 110 -2.14 15.67 16.40
N LYS A 111 -2.99 14.65 16.26
CA LYS A 111 -3.23 13.62 17.27
C LYS A 111 -2.48 12.31 16.99
N GLY A 112 -1.71 12.23 15.91
CA GLY A 112 -0.94 11.04 15.50
C GLY A 112 -1.80 9.79 15.24
N LYS A 113 -3.10 9.97 14.97
CA LYS A 113 -4.04 8.87 14.71
C LYS A 113 -4.09 8.49 13.23
N VAL A 114 -3.85 9.47 12.36
CA VAL A 114 -3.88 9.28 10.91
C VAL A 114 -2.60 9.85 10.34
N VAL A 115 -1.93 9.05 9.53
CA VAL A 115 -0.73 9.43 8.82
C VAL A 115 -0.95 9.17 7.34
N LEU A 116 -0.66 10.19 6.53
CA LEU A 116 -0.61 10.09 5.08
C LEU A 116 0.84 10.02 4.65
N LEU A 117 1.13 9.05 3.79
CA LEU A 117 2.44 8.88 3.18
C LEU A 117 2.24 8.75 1.68
N ASP A 118 2.91 9.58 0.89
CA ASP A 118 2.99 9.36 -0.55
C ASP A 118 4.42 9.45 -1.04
N PHE A 119 4.72 8.68 -2.08
CA PHE A 119 6.04 8.65 -2.68
C PHE A 119 6.00 8.19 -4.13
N LEU A 120 7.07 8.51 -4.84
CA LEU A 120 7.33 8.02 -6.18
C LEU A 120 8.52 7.05 -6.13
N SER A 121 8.35 5.84 -6.66
CA SER A 121 9.37 4.80 -6.71
C SER A 121 9.51 4.21 -8.12
N TRP A 122 10.57 3.46 -8.36
CA TRP A 122 10.83 2.80 -9.65
C TRP A 122 11.74 1.57 -9.48
N PRO A 123 11.58 0.52 -10.30
CA PRO A 123 12.43 -0.66 -10.30
C PRO A 123 13.85 -0.41 -10.78
N PRO A 124 14.81 -1.28 -10.38
CA PRO A 124 16.17 -1.21 -10.87
C PRO A 124 16.26 -1.18 -12.40
N ASN A 125 15.37 -1.93 -13.08
CA ASN A 125 15.27 -1.95 -14.54
C ASN A 125 14.53 -0.74 -15.13
N ARG A 126 13.97 0.14 -14.28
CA ARG A 126 13.27 1.38 -14.65
C ARG A 126 12.18 1.18 -15.71
N GLN A 127 11.49 0.05 -15.69
CA GLN A 127 10.42 -0.23 -16.67
C GLN A 127 9.16 0.63 -16.46
N TYR A 128 8.94 1.13 -15.23
CA TYR A 128 7.84 2.03 -14.88
C TYR A 128 8.26 2.95 -13.72
N MET A 129 7.48 3.98 -13.44
CA MET A 129 7.43 4.64 -12.13
C MET A 129 6.12 4.26 -11.44
N GLU A 130 6.13 4.20 -10.12
CA GLU A 130 4.99 3.88 -9.27
C GLU A 130 4.76 5.00 -8.28
N LEU A 131 3.61 5.67 -8.39
CA LEU A 131 3.12 6.62 -7.39
C LEU A 131 2.23 5.86 -6.42
N SER A 132 2.60 5.88 -5.14
CA SER A 132 1.87 5.19 -4.09
C SER A 132 1.43 6.20 -3.03
N VAL A 133 0.18 6.12 -2.60
CA VAL A 133 -0.41 6.95 -1.56
C VAL A 133 -1.02 6.05 -0.50
N TYR A 134 -0.61 6.24 0.74
CA TYR A 134 -1.06 5.51 1.92
C TYR A 134 -1.88 6.42 2.81
N ARG A 135 -2.95 5.86 3.36
CA ARG A 135 -3.54 6.31 4.63
C ARG A 135 -3.30 5.21 5.66
N ILE A 136 -2.64 5.59 6.74
CA ILE A 136 -2.20 4.73 7.83
C ILE A 136 -2.91 5.20 9.08
N GLN A 137 -3.64 4.31 9.74
CA GLN A 137 -4.35 4.67 10.96
C GLN A 137 -4.51 3.49 11.91
N LYS A 138 -4.61 3.79 13.20
CA LYS A 138 -5.06 2.80 14.17
C LYS A 138 -6.58 2.66 14.14
N ASP A 139 -7.07 1.57 14.71
CA ASP A 139 -8.50 1.44 14.95
C ASP A 139 -8.96 2.31 16.15
N GLU A 140 -10.26 2.32 16.42
CA GLU A 140 -10.83 3.08 17.54
C GLU A 140 -10.44 2.51 18.92
N ALA A 141 -10.14 1.21 19.00
CA ALA A 141 -9.74 0.51 20.23
C ALA A 141 -8.24 0.69 20.57
N GLY A 142 -7.43 1.14 19.62
CA GLY A 142 -5.98 1.21 19.72
C GLY A 142 -5.23 -0.09 19.39
N GLU A 143 -5.88 -1.07 18.74
CA GLU A 143 -5.31 -2.37 18.40
C GLU A 143 -5.02 -2.52 16.90
N GLY A 144 -3.76 -2.64 16.55
CA GLY A 144 -3.26 -2.76 15.19
C GLY A 144 -3.17 -1.43 14.44
N VAL A 145 -2.30 -1.41 13.43
CA VAL A 145 -2.21 -0.32 12.46
C VAL A 145 -2.68 -0.82 11.10
N PHE A 146 -3.64 -0.12 10.53
CA PHE A 146 -4.29 -0.50 9.28
C PHE A 146 -3.97 0.52 8.19
N THR A 147 -3.79 0.02 6.98
CA THR A 147 -3.52 0.87 5.82
C THR A 147 -4.49 0.61 4.70
N VAL A 148 -4.80 1.68 3.98
CA VAL A 148 -5.16 1.59 2.56
C VAL A 148 -4.05 2.26 1.76
N GLN A 149 -3.62 1.58 0.71
CA GLN A 149 -2.66 2.07 -0.26
C GLN A 149 -3.35 2.10 -1.63
N MET A 150 -3.21 3.22 -2.34
CA MET A 150 -3.56 3.31 -3.75
C MET A 150 -2.29 3.57 -4.55
N SER A 151 -2.05 2.74 -5.56
CA SER A 151 -0.86 2.82 -6.39
C SER A 151 -1.19 2.84 -7.87
N VAL A 152 -0.44 3.67 -8.61
CA VAL A 152 -0.55 3.81 -10.07
C VAL A 152 0.83 3.69 -10.68
N ARG A 153 0.97 2.77 -11.63
CA ARG A 153 2.15 2.63 -12.49
C ARG A 153 1.99 3.47 -13.74
N MET A 154 3.08 4.12 -14.13
CA MET A 154 3.18 4.91 -15.34
C MET A 154 4.52 4.65 -16.03
N PRO A 155 4.65 4.99 -17.33
CA PRO A 155 5.94 4.91 -18.01
C PRO A 155 7.04 5.61 -17.21
N PHE A 156 8.24 5.05 -17.24
CA PHE A 156 9.39 5.70 -16.62
C PHE A 156 9.80 6.90 -17.48
N TYR A 157 9.87 8.08 -16.86
CA TYR A 157 10.28 9.31 -17.53
C TYR A 157 11.69 9.68 -17.09
N THR A 158 12.61 9.84 -18.05
CA THR A 158 13.97 10.35 -17.80
C THR A 158 14.00 11.86 -17.66
N GLU A 159 13.01 12.55 -18.24
CA GLU A 159 12.89 14.00 -18.24
C GLU A 159 11.48 14.40 -17.80
N MET A 160 11.40 15.44 -16.96
CA MET A 160 10.13 15.96 -16.45
C MET A 160 9.76 17.22 -17.22
N THR A 161 8.86 17.10 -18.19
CA THR A 161 8.27 18.26 -18.88
C THR A 161 7.20 18.92 -18.01
N GLU A 162 6.84 20.18 -18.29
CA GLU A 162 5.77 20.88 -17.56
C GLU A 162 4.41 20.17 -17.68
N GLU A 163 4.11 19.61 -18.86
CA GLU A 163 2.89 18.84 -19.09
C GLU A 163 2.86 17.58 -18.23
N LEU A 164 3.97 16.82 -18.19
CA LEU A 164 4.09 15.63 -17.35
C LEU A 164 4.01 15.97 -15.86
N ALA A 165 4.68 17.04 -15.43
CA ALA A 165 4.62 17.53 -14.06
C ALA A 165 3.18 17.89 -13.66
N THR A 166 2.44 18.55 -14.55
CA THR A 166 1.03 18.91 -14.33
C THR A 166 0.16 17.67 -14.23
N LYS A 167 0.30 16.71 -15.14
CA LYS A 167 -0.42 15.43 -15.09
C LYS A 167 -0.14 14.66 -13.79
N LEU A 168 1.13 14.57 -13.40
CA LEU A 168 1.54 13.89 -12.17
C LEU A 168 0.97 14.59 -10.92
N LYS A 169 0.97 15.92 -10.89
CA LYS A 169 0.39 16.70 -9.79
C LYS A 169 -1.11 16.48 -9.67
N THR A 170 -1.83 16.49 -10.79
CA THR A 170 -3.28 16.20 -10.84
C THR A 170 -3.57 14.77 -10.37
N LEU A 171 -2.82 13.78 -10.88
CA LEU A 171 -2.96 12.39 -10.47
C LEU A 171 -2.72 12.22 -8.97
N ARG A 172 -1.61 12.77 -8.46
CA ARG A 172 -1.29 12.75 -7.03
C ARG A 172 -2.39 13.37 -6.18
N GLY A 173 -2.91 14.53 -6.58
CA GLY A 173 -4.02 15.19 -5.89
C GLY A 173 -5.28 14.32 -5.86
N SER A 174 -5.64 13.69 -6.98
CA SER A 174 -6.78 12.77 -7.07
C SER A 174 -6.60 11.54 -6.18
N LEU A 175 -5.42 10.90 -6.20
CA LEU A 175 -5.14 9.73 -5.36
C LEU A 175 -5.15 10.09 -3.87
N LEU A 176 -4.57 11.23 -3.49
CA LEU A 176 -4.61 11.73 -2.11
C LEU A 176 -6.05 11.93 -1.63
N GLN A 177 -6.88 12.64 -2.41
CA GLN A 177 -8.28 12.86 -2.04
C GLN A 177 -9.05 11.56 -1.83
N GLN A 178 -8.90 10.59 -2.75
CA GLN A 178 -9.57 9.31 -2.65
C GLN A 178 -9.08 8.47 -1.46
N THR A 179 -7.77 8.47 -1.23
CA THR A 179 -7.15 7.76 -0.10
C THR A 179 -7.59 8.34 1.25
N ILE A 180 -7.71 9.68 1.34
CA ILE A 180 -8.22 10.37 2.53
C ILE A 180 -9.70 10.07 2.77
N GLN A 181 -10.53 10.00 1.73
CA GLN A 181 -11.97 9.78 1.87
C GLN A 181 -12.36 8.30 2.04
N PHE A 182 -11.39 7.38 1.94
CA PHE A 182 -11.67 5.95 2.01
C PHE A 182 -12.32 5.53 3.33
N ASP A 183 -13.30 4.62 3.25
CA ASP A 183 -14.01 4.11 4.44
C ASP A 183 -13.13 3.11 5.19
N MET A 184 -12.29 3.63 6.08
CA MET A 184 -11.39 2.81 6.87
C MET A 184 -12.12 1.92 7.88
N LYS A 185 -13.36 2.21 8.27
CA LYS A 185 -14.11 1.32 9.17
C LYS A 185 -14.38 -0.02 8.52
N LYS A 186 -14.78 -0.01 7.24
CA LYS A 186 -14.95 -1.22 6.44
C LYS A 186 -13.64 -1.97 6.22
N VAL A 187 -12.56 -1.27 5.89
CA VAL A 187 -11.23 -1.86 5.71
C VAL A 187 -10.76 -2.57 6.99
N ILE A 188 -10.86 -1.90 8.13
CA ILE A 188 -10.48 -2.46 9.43
C ILE A 188 -11.33 -3.70 9.76
N SER A 189 -12.65 -3.60 9.59
CA SER A 189 -13.56 -4.73 9.84
C SER A 189 -13.20 -5.94 8.99
N LEU A 190 -12.91 -5.74 7.70
CA LEU A 190 -12.50 -6.80 6.80
C LEU A 190 -11.17 -7.42 7.24
N LEU A 191 -10.13 -6.63 7.45
CA LEU A 191 -8.81 -7.15 7.82
C LEU A 191 -8.83 -7.88 9.18
N LYS A 192 -9.68 -7.43 10.12
CA LYS A 192 -9.91 -8.15 11.38
C LYS A 192 -10.61 -9.50 11.17
N SER A 193 -11.55 -9.60 10.23
CA SER A 193 -12.24 -10.87 9.94
C SER A 193 -11.36 -11.90 9.22
N GLN A 194 -10.28 -11.46 8.57
CA GLN A 194 -9.31 -12.34 7.91
C GLN A 194 -8.27 -12.94 8.87
N ARG A 195 -8.31 -12.55 10.17
CA ARG A 195 -7.40 -13.11 11.17
C ARG A 195 -7.69 -14.61 11.33
N PRO A 196 -6.66 -15.47 11.34
CA PRO A 196 -6.82 -16.82 11.83
C PRO A 196 -7.41 -16.75 13.23
N SER A 197 -8.51 -17.46 13.48
CA SER A 197 -8.99 -17.67 14.85
C SER A 197 -7.85 -18.30 15.64
N ALA A 198 -7.48 -17.67 16.75
CA ALA A 198 -6.55 -18.26 17.71
C ALA A 198 -7.30 -19.40 18.44
N ASP A 199 -7.52 -20.52 17.75
CA ASP A 199 -8.08 -21.76 18.30
C ASP A 199 -7.59 -22.94 17.45
N ASN A 200 -6.44 -23.48 17.86
CA ASN A 200 -6.29 -24.87 18.35
C ASN A 200 -4.87 -25.09 18.86
#